data_AF-A0A0H4TD58-F1
#
_entry.id   AF-A0A0H4TD58-F1
#
_cell.length_a   1.000
_cell.length_b   1.000
_cell.length_c   1.000
_cell.angle_alpha   90.00
_cell.angle_beta   90.00
_cell.angle_gamma   90.00
#
_symmetry.space_group_name_H-M   'P 1'
#
loop_
_entity.id
_entity.type
_entity.pdbx_description
1 polymer ?
#
loop_
_entity_poly.entity_id
_entity_poly.type
_entity_poly.pdbx_seq_one_letter_code
_entity_poly.pdbx_strand_id
1 'polypeptide(L)'
;MAEAKEKTGKKTEEKPKKDQKLAGYAPRLKEKFKKEVIPVMMREFSFTNPLQVPRLEKIVVNMGLGEAIQNPKILEGAQNDLQVITGQKPLIRKAKKSIAGFKLRKGVTVGCKVTLRGDRMYEFFDRLISLVIPRIRDFRGLPPKSFDGQGNYTLGLEEQLVFPEVDYDKIDQVRGMDITIVTTARDNTQGLTLLKSFGFPFKAN
;
A
#
# COMPACT_ATOMS: atom_id res chain seq x y z
N MET A 1 -17.77 28.43 64.67
CA MET A 1 -17.68 26.99 64.35
C MET A 1 -18.21 26.76 62.95
N ALA A 2 -17.57 25.84 62.23
CA ALA A 2 -17.90 25.31 60.91
C ALA A 2 -17.47 26.15 59.68
N GLU A 3 -16.22 25.90 59.29
CA GLU A 3 -15.72 25.99 57.92
C GLU A 3 -16.57 25.14 56.96
N ALA A 4 -16.85 25.64 55.75
CA ALA A 4 -17.31 24.81 54.63
C ALA A 4 -16.74 25.34 53.30
N LYS A 5 -15.47 25.00 53.10
CA LYS A 5 -14.67 24.87 51.86
C LYS A 5 -15.35 25.26 50.54
N GLU A 6 -14.79 26.30 49.92
CA GLU A 6 -14.74 26.49 48.47
C GLU A 6 -14.28 25.22 47.78
N LYS A 7 -15.16 24.61 46.97
CA LYS A 7 -14.76 23.64 45.95
C LYS A 7 -14.47 24.42 44.68
N THR A 8 -13.19 24.72 44.50
CA THR A 8 -12.58 25.11 43.23
C THR A 8 -12.99 24.13 42.13
N GLY A 9 -13.82 24.60 41.21
CA GLY A 9 -14.17 23.90 39.99
C GLY A 9 -12.93 23.75 39.11
N LYS A 10 -12.26 22.61 39.19
CA LYS A 10 -11.32 22.17 38.16
C LYS A 10 -12.08 22.01 36.85
N LYS A 11 -12.01 23.02 35.98
CA LYS A 11 -12.19 22.85 34.54
C LYS A 11 -11.22 21.77 34.09
N THR A 12 -11.74 20.56 33.93
CA THR A 12 -10.98 19.46 33.36
C THR A 12 -11.05 19.69 31.87
N GLU A 13 -9.97 20.23 31.33
CA GLU A 13 -9.76 20.38 29.89
C GLU A 13 -9.95 18.99 29.23
N GLU A 14 -11.06 18.84 28.49
CA GLU A 14 -11.28 17.67 27.64
C GLU A 14 -10.23 17.68 26.53
N LYS A 15 -9.17 16.90 26.74
CA LYS A 15 -8.23 16.55 25.68
C LYS A 15 -9.01 15.84 24.55
N PRO A 16 -8.77 16.20 23.28
CA PRO A 16 -9.50 15.61 22.17
C PRO A 16 -9.19 14.12 22.09
N LYS A 17 -10.26 13.29 22.19
CA LYS A 17 -10.23 11.84 22.00
C LYS A 17 -9.84 11.50 20.55
N LYS A 18 -8.54 11.52 20.23
CA LYS A 18 -7.99 10.82 19.08
C LYS A 18 -7.62 9.40 19.52
N ASP A 19 -8.02 8.45 18.69
CA ASP A 19 -7.70 7.00 18.76
C ASP A 19 -8.64 6.11 19.59
N GLN A 20 -9.96 6.20 19.36
CA GLN A 20 -10.80 5.01 19.48
C GLN A 20 -10.57 4.11 18.25
N LYS A 21 -9.60 3.19 18.35
CA LYS A 21 -9.45 2.08 17.40
C LYS A 21 -10.70 1.18 17.50
N LEU A 22 -11.30 0.83 16.35
CA LEU A 22 -12.38 -0.16 16.27
C LEU A 22 -11.88 -1.52 16.82
N ALA A 23 -12.24 -1.84 18.06
CA ALA A 23 -11.78 -3.03 18.79
C ALA A 23 -12.45 -4.35 18.34
N GLY A 24 -12.73 -4.51 17.05
CA GLY A 24 -13.39 -5.70 16.51
C GLY A 24 -13.34 -5.85 14.99
N TYR A 25 -12.66 -4.96 14.25
CA TYR A 25 -12.57 -5.05 12.80
C TYR A 25 -11.36 -5.87 12.38
N ALA A 26 -11.58 -7.08 11.86
CA ALA A 26 -10.57 -7.84 11.16
C ALA A 26 -10.72 -7.61 9.65
N PRO A 27 -9.67 -7.20 8.92
CA PRO A 27 -9.75 -7.05 7.48
C PRO A 27 -10.17 -8.38 6.81
N ARG A 28 -11.12 -8.31 5.88
CA ARG A 28 -11.67 -9.50 5.18
C ARG A 28 -10.58 -10.42 4.64
N LEU A 29 -9.55 -9.87 4.00
CA LEU A 29 -8.44 -10.65 3.46
C LEU A 29 -7.55 -11.29 4.53
N LYS A 30 -7.49 -10.72 5.73
CA LYS A 30 -6.75 -11.30 6.86
C LYS A 30 -7.47 -12.54 7.41
N GLU A 31 -8.81 -12.52 7.41
CA GLU A 31 -9.60 -13.71 7.72
C GLU A 31 -9.49 -14.77 6.63
N LYS A 32 -9.62 -14.36 5.35
CA LYS A 32 -9.46 -15.24 4.20
C LYS A 32 -8.09 -15.92 4.21
N PHE A 33 -7.04 -15.19 4.56
CA PHE A 33 -5.70 -15.75 4.71
C PHE A 33 -5.67 -16.91 5.70
N LYS A 34 -6.26 -16.74 6.88
CA LYS A 34 -6.26 -17.76 7.93
C LYS A 34 -7.14 -18.96 7.59
N LYS A 35 -8.33 -18.72 7.06
CA LYS A 35 -9.38 -19.75 6.86
C LYS A 35 -9.18 -20.54 5.56
N GLU A 36 -8.74 -19.89 4.49
CA GLU A 36 -8.71 -20.49 3.15
C GLU A 36 -7.29 -20.62 2.60
N VAL A 37 -6.49 -19.56 2.66
CA VAL A 37 -5.17 -19.52 2.00
C VAL A 37 -4.19 -20.47 2.69
N ILE A 38 -4.13 -20.49 4.03
CA ILE A 38 -3.25 -21.40 4.77
C ILE A 38 -3.52 -22.88 4.41
N PRO A 39 -4.77 -23.40 4.49
CA PRO A 39 -5.06 -24.78 4.10
C PRO A 39 -4.76 -25.11 2.63
N VAL A 40 -4.95 -24.17 1.70
CA VAL A 40 -4.61 -24.38 0.28
C VAL A 40 -3.10 -24.52 0.12
N MET A 41 -2.32 -23.59 0.70
CA MET A 41 -0.86 -23.61 0.60
C MET A 41 -0.23 -24.83 1.28
N MET A 42 -0.77 -25.26 2.43
CA MET A 42 -0.30 -26.48 3.09
C MET A 42 -0.57 -27.74 2.26
N ARG A 43 -1.70 -27.79 1.54
CA ARG A 43 -2.02 -28.91 0.65
C ARG A 43 -1.15 -28.94 -0.60
N GLU A 44 -0.95 -27.80 -1.25
CA GLU A 44 -0.15 -27.73 -2.49
C GLU A 44 1.34 -28.00 -2.26
N PHE A 45 1.91 -27.44 -1.19
CA PHE A 45 3.36 -27.50 -0.94
C PHE A 45 3.75 -28.45 0.20
N SER A 46 2.79 -29.17 0.79
CA SER A 46 3.01 -30.17 1.86
C SER A 46 3.88 -29.64 3.01
N PHE A 47 3.67 -28.37 3.41
CA PHE A 47 4.43 -27.76 4.50
C PHE A 47 4.22 -28.52 5.81
N THR A 48 5.31 -28.81 6.52
CA THR A 48 5.26 -29.53 7.81
C THR A 48 4.83 -28.63 8.97
N ASN A 49 5.03 -27.32 8.84
CA ASN A 49 4.69 -26.35 9.88
C ASN A 49 3.80 -25.24 9.28
N PRO A 50 2.63 -24.92 9.87
CA PRO A 50 1.78 -23.82 9.43
C PRO A 50 2.49 -22.47 9.34
N LEU A 51 3.53 -22.24 10.14
CA LEU A 51 4.33 -21.01 10.11
C LEU A 51 5.28 -20.91 8.90
N GLN A 52 5.50 -22.00 8.16
CA GLN A 52 6.25 -21.96 6.91
C GLN A 52 5.45 -21.39 5.74
N VAL A 53 4.12 -21.32 5.87
CA VAL A 53 3.25 -20.79 4.82
C VAL A 53 3.62 -19.34 4.51
N PRO A 54 3.90 -19.01 3.24
CA PRO A 54 4.20 -17.65 2.83
C PRO A 54 3.09 -16.67 3.19
N ARG A 55 3.47 -15.47 3.63
CA ARG A 55 2.55 -14.39 3.98
C ARG A 55 2.96 -13.09 3.31
N LEU A 56 2.01 -12.15 3.23
CA LEU A 56 2.29 -10.77 2.87
C LEU A 56 3.05 -10.08 4.01
N GLU A 57 4.24 -9.53 3.73
CA GLU A 57 5.04 -8.83 4.74
C GLU A 57 4.77 -7.32 4.72
N LYS A 58 4.79 -6.73 3.53
CA LYS A 58 4.56 -5.30 3.31
C LYS A 58 4.15 -5.04 1.87
N ILE A 59 3.41 -3.97 1.66
CA ILE A 59 3.16 -3.43 0.32
C ILE A 59 3.82 -2.06 0.23
N VAL A 60 4.65 -1.86 -0.78
CA VAL A 60 5.32 -0.58 -1.04
C VAL A 60 4.68 0.03 -2.27
N VAL A 61 4.13 1.22 -2.10
CA VAL A 61 3.61 2.03 -3.21
C VAL A 61 4.61 3.15 -3.44
N ASN A 62 5.07 3.32 -4.67
CA ASN A 62 6.10 4.29 -5.04
C ASN A 62 5.67 5.05 -6.28
N MET A 63 5.86 6.37 -6.26
CA MET A 63 5.72 7.23 -7.44
C MET A 63 7.06 7.91 -7.73
N GLY A 64 7.59 7.64 -8.91
CA GLY A 64 8.75 8.33 -9.46
C GLY A 64 8.30 9.56 -10.23
N LEU A 65 8.76 10.74 -9.82
CA LEU A 65 8.36 12.01 -10.42
C LEU A 65 9.61 12.71 -10.94
N GLY A 66 10.09 12.30 -12.13
CA GLY A 66 11.27 12.89 -12.75
C GLY A 66 11.10 14.40 -13.02
N GLU A 67 9.87 14.82 -13.30
CA GLU A 67 9.49 16.22 -13.56
C GLU A 67 9.48 17.09 -12.29
N ALA A 68 9.46 16.47 -11.09
CA ALA A 68 9.49 17.19 -9.82
C ALA A 68 10.81 17.96 -9.59
N ILE A 69 11.86 17.69 -10.38
CA ILE A 69 13.10 18.48 -10.37
C ILE A 69 12.84 19.92 -10.83
N GLN A 70 11.94 20.10 -11.82
CA GLN A 70 11.65 21.42 -12.40
C GLN A 70 10.50 22.13 -11.69
N ASN A 71 9.51 21.37 -11.22
CA ASN A 71 8.34 21.93 -10.55
C ASN A 71 8.05 21.21 -9.22
N PRO A 72 8.39 21.82 -8.06
CA PRO A 72 8.13 21.22 -6.76
C PRO A 72 6.65 21.06 -6.42
N LYS A 73 5.74 21.80 -7.09
CA LYS A 73 4.29 21.68 -6.85
C LYS A 73 3.73 20.31 -7.26
N ILE A 74 4.30 19.69 -8.29
CA ILE A 74 3.94 18.32 -8.74
C ILE A 74 4.14 17.31 -7.62
N LEU A 75 5.17 17.51 -6.79
CA LEU A 75 5.48 16.63 -5.66
C LEU A 75 4.45 16.76 -4.52
N GLU A 76 3.85 17.94 -4.35
CA GLU A 76 2.79 18.16 -3.37
C GLU A 76 1.49 17.49 -3.82
N GLY A 77 1.13 17.64 -5.10
CA GLY A 77 -0.01 16.93 -5.70
C GLY A 77 0.10 15.41 -5.52
N ALA A 78 1.22 14.83 -5.95
CA ALA A 78 1.43 13.38 -5.84
C ALA A 78 1.47 12.87 -4.39
N GLN A 79 1.92 13.71 -3.43
CA GLN A 79 1.82 13.37 -2.01
C GLN A 79 0.38 13.31 -1.52
N ASN A 80 -0.44 14.27 -1.94
CA ASN A 80 -1.86 14.28 -1.61
C ASN A 80 -2.58 13.07 -2.22
N ASP A 81 -2.30 12.75 -3.49
CA ASP A 81 -2.87 11.60 -4.18
C ASP A 81 -2.54 10.29 -3.45
N LEU A 82 -1.26 10.04 -3.13
CA LEU A 82 -0.88 8.85 -2.34
C LEU A 82 -1.49 8.86 -0.95
N GLN A 83 -1.61 10.02 -0.31
CA GLN A 83 -2.20 10.10 1.02
C GLN A 83 -3.68 9.72 1.00
N VAL A 84 -4.43 10.17 -0.01
CA VAL A 84 -5.84 9.83 -0.21
C VAL A 84 -5.98 8.33 -0.53
N ILE A 85 -5.17 7.81 -1.44
CA ILE A 85 -5.20 6.40 -1.84
C ILE A 85 -4.85 5.47 -0.66
N THR A 86 -3.76 5.76 0.05
CA THR A 86 -3.19 4.83 1.05
C THR A 86 -3.62 5.13 2.48
N GLY A 87 -4.23 6.29 2.75
CA GLY A 87 -4.57 6.74 4.11
C GLY A 87 -3.35 7.01 4.99
N GLN A 88 -2.16 7.17 4.40
CA GLN A 88 -0.90 7.39 5.11
C GLN A 88 -0.09 8.49 4.43
N LYS A 89 0.49 9.39 5.25
CA LYS A 89 1.37 10.43 4.74
C LYS A 89 2.61 9.82 4.06
N PRO A 90 2.88 10.12 2.78
CA PRO A 90 4.02 9.58 2.05
C PRO A 90 5.36 10.13 2.54
N LEU A 91 6.40 9.32 2.38
CA LEU A 91 7.78 9.73 2.60
C LEU A 91 8.35 10.29 1.30
N ILE A 92 8.83 11.53 1.35
CA ILE A 92 9.54 12.18 0.23
C ILE A 92 10.94 11.57 0.10
N ARG A 93 11.30 11.16 -1.12
CA ARG A 93 12.60 10.59 -1.47
C ARG A 93 13.48 11.66 -2.11
N LYS A 94 14.67 11.85 -1.54
CA LYS A 94 15.72 12.70 -2.11
C LYS A 94 16.74 11.87 -2.90
N ALA A 95 17.31 12.46 -3.93
CA ALA A 95 18.37 11.88 -4.73
C ALA A 95 19.63 11.63 -3.89
N LYS A 96 20.18 10.41 -3.96
CA LYS A 96 21.42 10.05 -3.26
C LYS A 96 22.69 10.41 -4.06
N LYS A 97 22.60 10.37 -5.39
CA LYS A 97 23.69 10.62 -6.33
C LYS A 97 23.31 11.76 -7.29
N SER A 98 24.32 12.51 -7.74
CA SER A 98 24.16 13.48 -8.83
C SER A 98 24.43 12.78 -10.16
N ILE A 99 23.56 12.99 -11.15
CA ILE A 99 23.68 12.40 -12.49
C ILE A 99 23.35 13.49 -13.51
N ALA A 100 24.35 13.87 -14.32
CA ALA A 100 24.22 14.97 -15.27
C ALA A 100 23.15 14.71 -16.35
N GLY A 101 23.03 13.48 -16.85
CA GLY A 101 22.06 13.12 -17.89
C GLY A 101 20.60 13.33 -17.48
N PHE A 102 20.28 13.15 -16.20
CA PHE A 102 18.94 13.42 -15.64
C PHE A 102 18.81 14.82 -15.03
N LYS A 103 19.80 15.70 -15.24
CA LYS A 103 19.91 17.03 -14.60
C LYS A 103 19.74 16.97 -13.07
N LEU A 104 20.12 15.85 -12.46
CA LEU A 104 19.85 15.54 -11.07
C LEU A 104 21.04 15.90 -10.18
N ARG A 105 20.80 16.65 -9.10
CA ARG A 105 21.78 16.91 -8.03
C ARG A 105 21.40 16.15 -6.76
N LYS A 106 22.41 15.73 -6.00
CA LYS A 106 22.23 15.10 -4.67
C LYS A 106 21.38 16.01 -3.78
N GLY A 107 20.39 15.44 -3.10
CA GLY A 107 19.50 16.16 -2.18
C GLY A 107 18.20 16.69 -2.80
N VAL A 108 18.09 16.74 -4.14
CA VAL A 108 16.85 17.12 -4.83
C VAL A 108 15.77 16.06 -4.62
N THR A 109 14.51 16.47 -4.45
CA THR A 109 13.36 15.57 -4.31
C THR A 109 12.99 14.95 -5.66
N VAL A 110 12.84 13.63 -5.72
CA VAL A 110 12.62 12.87 -6.97
C VAL A 110 11.28 12.12 -6.97
N GLY A 111 10.70 11.90 -5.80
CA GLY A 111 9.46 11.15 -5.72
C GLY A 111 9.00 10.93 -4.30
N CYS A 112 7.96 10.12 -4.15
CA CYS A 112 7.37 9.80 -2.87
C CYS A 112 7.05 8.30 -2.79
N LYS A 113 7.07 7.76 -1.58
CA LYS A 113 6.68 6.37 -1.33
C LYS A 113 5.88 6.21 -0.05
N VAL A 114 5.06 5.18 -0.01
CA VAL A 114 4.37 4.71 1.19
C VAL A 114 4.74 3.25 1.40
N THR A 115 4.84 2.82 2.66
CA THR A 115 4.99 1.41 3.01
C THR A 115 3.90 1.02 3.96
N LEU A 116 3.00 0.15 3.49
CA LEU A 116 1.86 -0.35 4.21
C LEU A 116 2.21 -1.69 4.89
N ARG A 117 1.79 -1.83 6.14
CA ARG A 117 1.97 -3.03 6.97
C ARG A 117 0.72 -3.24 7.84
N GLY A 118 0.57 -4.46 8.35
CA GLY A 118 -0.55 -4.80 9.24
C GLY A 118 -1.89 -4.71 8.53
N ASP A 119 -2.90 -4.17 9.21
CA ASP A 119 -4.29 -4.19 8.72
C ASP A 119 -4.50 -3.30 7.49
N ARG A 120 -3.88 -2.11 7.46
CA ARG A 120 -3.92 -1.19 6.31
C ARG A 120 -3.40 -1.80 5.02
N MET A 121 -2.43 -2.72 5.13
CA MET A 121 -1.90 -3.45 3.97
C MET A 121 -2.96 -4.37 3.38
N TYR A 122 -3.67 -5.12 4.21
CA TYR A 122 -4.74 -6.02 3.75
C TYR A 122 -5.92 -5.24 3.18
N GLU A 123 -6.30 -4.11 3.78
CA GLU A 123 -7.36 -3.23 3.25
C GLU A 123 -6.98 -2.62 1.89
N PHE A 124 -5.74 -2.12 1.76
CA PHE A 124 -5.26 -1.62 0.48
C PHE A 124 -5.21 -2.72 -0.58
N PHE A 125 -4.76 -3.92 -0.22
CA PHE A 125 -4.72 -5.05 -1.13
C PHE A 125 -6.12 -5.51 -1.56
N ASP A 126 -7.10 -5.47 -0.66
CA ASP A 126 -8.50 -5.77 -0.97
C ASP A 126 -9.12 -4.77 -1.94
N ARG A 127 -8.90 -3.47 -1.70
CA ARG A 127 -9.31 -2.40 -2.64
C ARG A 127 -8.63 -2.56 -3.99
N LEU A 128 -7.34 -2.91 -3.99
CA LEU A 128 -6.58 -3.11 -5.21
C LEU A 128 -7.17 -4.24 -6.06
N ILE A 129 -7.47 -5.39 -5.48
CA ILE A 129 -8.05 -6.53 -6.21
C ILE A 129 -9.48 -6.25 -6.65
N SER A 130 -10.33 -5.78 -5.71
CA SER A 130 -11.78 -5.74 -5.93
C SER A 130 -12.24 -4.51 -6.70
N LEU A 131 -11.54 -3.38 -6.58
CA LEU A 131 -11.96 -2.10 -7.17
C LEU A 131 -11.00 -1.61 -8.25
N VAL A 132 -9.69 -1.64 -8.00
CA VAL A 132 -8.70 -1.00 -8.87
C VAL A 132 -8.43 -1.85 -10.11
N ILE A 133 -8.07 -3.11 -9.95
CA ILE A 133 -7.69 -3.95 -11.12
C ILE A 133 -8.80 -4.00 -12.20
N PRO A 134 -10.09 -4.21 -11.87
CA PRO A 134 -11.15 -4.21 -12.88
C PRO A 134 -11.35 -2.87 -13.61
N ARG A 135 -10.91 -1.76 -13.03
CA ARG A 135 -11.01 -0.41 -13.61
C ARG A 135 -9.82 -0.04 -14.50
N ILE A 136 -8.79 -0.88 -14.58
CA ILE A 136 -7.65 -0.64 -15.46
C ILE A 136 -8.14 -0.70 -16.91
N ARG A 137 -7.80 0.32 -17.72
CA ARG A 137 -8.12 0.35 -19.15
C ARG A 137 -7.46 -0.84 -19.85
N ASP A 138 -8.23 -1.53 -20.70
CA ASP A 138 -7.77 -2.72 -21.45
C ASP A 138 -7.18 -3.84 -20.58
N PHE A 139 -7.80 -4.11 -19.42
CA PHE A 139 -7.33 -5.15 -18.52
C PHE A 139 -7.45 -6.56 -19.14
N ARG A 140 -6.30 -7.18 -19.45
CA ARG A 140 -6.19 -8.55 -19.98
C ARG A 140 -5.67 -9.58 -18.97
N GLY A 141 -5.68 -9.23 -17.69
CA GLY A 141 -5.01 -10.01 -16.65
C GLY A 141 -3.57 -9.54 -16.41
N LEU A 142 -3.11 -9.69 -15.18
CA LEU A 142 -1.75 -9.32 -14.78
C LEU A 142 -0.74 -10.39 -15.20
N PRO A 143 0.43 -10.00 -15.74
CA PRO A 143 1.43 -10.96 -16.18
C PRO A 143 2.01 -11.73 -14.97
N PRO A 144 2.06 -13.08 -15.02
CA PRO A 144 2.70 -13.88 -13.97
C PRO A 144 4.24 -13.85 -14.05
N LYS A 145 4.82 -13.10 -15.00
CA LYS A 145 6.27 -12.98 -15.19
C LYS A 145 6.89 -11.85 -14.36
N SER A 146 6.10 -10.96 -13.76
CA SER A 146 6.61 -9.80 -13.00
C SER A 146 7.08 -10.14 -11.57
N PHE A 147 7.46 -11.39 -11.33
CA PHE A 147 8.08 -11.80 -10.08
C PHE A 147 9.59 -11.67 -10.15
N ASP A 148 10.23 -11.37 -9.03
CA ASP A 148 11.66 -11.07 -8.93
C ASP A 148 12.56 -12.30 -8.69
N GLY A 149 12.00 -13.52 -8.70
CA GLY A 149 12.74 -14.76 -8.38
C GLY A 149 12.57 -15.19 -6.92
N GLN A 150 12.27 -14.26 -6.02
CA GLN A 150 12.10 -14.50 -4.58
C GLN A 150 10.63 -14.41 -4.15
N GLY A 151 9.70 -14.53 -5.10
CA GLY A 151 8.27 -14.50 -4.82
C GLY A 151 7.72 -13.11 -4.43
N ASN A 152 8.46 -12.02 -4.67
CA ASN A 152 7.88 -10.68 -4.62
C ASN A 152 7.32 -10.31 -5.98
N TYR A 153 6.21 -9.58 -5.98
CA TYR A 153 5.51 -9.18 -7.20
C TYR A 153 5.50 -7.66 -7.33
N THR A 154 5.87 -7.15 -8.50
CA THR A 154 5.73 -5.71 -8.79
C THR A 154 4.81 -5.51 -9.97
N LEU A 155 3.82 -4.63 -9.80
CA LEU A 155 3.01 -4.11 -10.90
C LEU A 155 3.23 -2.61 -11.06
N GLY A 156 3.25 -2.16 -12.31
CA GLY A 156 3.14 -0.76 -12.66
C GLY A 156 1.69 -0.44 -13.01
N LEU A 157 1.18 0.67 -12.48
CA LEU A 157 -0.06 1.30 -12.90
C LEU A 157 0.31 2.58 -13.66
N GLU A 158 -0.19 2.71 -14.89
CA GLU A 158 0.09 3.87 -15.74
C GLU A 158 -0.64 5.13 -15.25
N GLU A 159 -1.81 4.94 -14.63
CA GLU A 159 -2.69 6.03 -14.24
C GLU A 159 -3.14 5.86 -12.77
N GLN A 160 -3.07 6.94 -11.99
CA GLN A 160 -3.60 6.99 -10.62
C GLN A 160 -5.14 7.09 -10.56
N LEU A 161 -5.78 7.41 -11.69
CA LEU A 161 -7.24 7.56 -11.86
C LEU A 161 -8.03 6.28 -11.63
N VAL A 162 -7.35 5.15 -11.59
CA VAL A 162 -7.96 3.84 -11.37
C VAL A 162 -8.53 3.73 -9.94
N PHE A 163 -8.04 4.55 -9.02
CA PHE A 163 -8.53 4.61 -7.64
C PHE A 163 -9.78 5.50 -7.53
N PRO A 164 -10.93 4.98 -7.06
CA PRO A 164 -12.16 5.76 -6.88
C PRO A 164 -12.01 6.94 -5.91
N GLU A 165 -11.04 6.88 -5.00
CA GLU A 165 -10.81 7.91 -4.00
C GLU A 165 -10.18 9.18 -4.59
N VAL A 166 -9.63 9.09 -5.79
CA VAL A 166 -8.97 10.21 -6.47
C VAL A 166 -10.01 10.99 -7.26
N ASP A 167 -10.06 12.30 -7.02
CA ASP A 167 -10.97 13.23 -7.68
C ASP A 167 -10.39 13.68 -9.02
N TYR A 168 -11.08 13.36 -10.12
CA TYR A 168 -10.66 13.71 -11.48
C TYR A 168 -10.48 15.22 -11.66
N ASP A 169 -11.31 16.04 -11.02
CA ASP A 169 -11.32 17.49 -11.20
C ASP A 169 -10.13 18.19 -10.52
N LYS A 170 -9.52 17.51 -9.53
CA LYS A 170 -8.40 18.05 -8.75
C LYS A 170 -7.03 17.64 -9.31
N ILE A 171 -6.99 16.81 -10.34
CA ILE A 171 -5.73 16.32 -10.90
C ILE A 171 -5.19 17.32 -11.91
N ASP A 172 -3.92 17.64 -11.72
CA ASP A 172 -3.13 18.46 -12.64
C ASP A 172 -2.57 17.65 -13.81
N GLN A 173 -2.03 16.45 -13.53
CA GLN A 173 -1.41 15.58 -14.53
C GLN A 173 -1.63 14.11 -14.17
N VAL A 174 -1.81 13.27 -15.20
CA VAL A 174 -1.85 11.82 -15.03
C VAL A 174 -0.44 11.32 -14.68
N ARG A 175 -0.34 10.60 -13.56
CA ARG A 175 0.92 9.99 -13.10
C ARG A 175 0.72 8.49 -12.91
N GLY A 176 1.80 7.75 -13.19
CA GLY A 176 1.89 6.34 -12.89
C GLY A 176 2.45 6.07 -11.49
N MET A 177 2.21 4.85 -11.00
CA MET A 177 2.75 4.37 -9.73
C MET A 177 3.14 2.91 -9.82
N ASP A 178 4.16 2.54 -9.07
CA ASP A 178 4.59 1.16 -8.90
C ASP A 178 4.13 0.63 -7.55
N ILE A 179 3.55 -0.56 -7.58
CA ILE A 179 3.09 -1.26 -6.38
C ILE A 179 3.88 -2.56 -6.29
N THR A 180 4.74 -2.65 -5.28
CA THR A 180 5.49 -3.85 -4.95
C THR A 180 4.86 -4.56 -3.77
N ILE A 181 4.42 -5.78 -3.99
CA ILE A 181 3.90 -6.70 -2.98
C ILE A 181 5.07 -7.58 -2.53
N VAL A 182 5.49 -7.38 -1.28
CA VAL A 182 6.59 -8.15 -0.68
C VAL A 182 6.00 -9.29 0.13
N THR A 183 6.46 -10.49 -0.17
CA THR A 183 5.99 -11.72 0.49
C THR A 183 7.16 -12.41 1.19
N THR A 184 6.86 -13.37 2.06
CA THR A 184 7.86 -14.24 2.67
C THR A 184 8.11 -15.52 1.87
N ALA A 185 7.61 -15.59 0.63
CA ALA A 185 7.85 -16.74 -0.24
C ALA A 185 9.35 -16.87 -0.55
N ARG A 186 9.79 -18.09 -0.86
CA ARG A 186 11.18 -18.34 -1.30
C ARG A 186 11.31 -18.34 -2.82
N ASP A 187 10.25 -18.79 -3.48
CA ASP A 187 10.22 -19.03 -4.92
C ASP A 187 9.03 -18.33 -5.57
N ASN A 188 9.15 -18.06 -6.87
CA ASN A 188 8.08 -17.48 -7.67
C ASN A 188 6.81 -18.33 -7.71
N THR A 189 6.95 -19.67 -7.65
CA THR A 189 5.81 -20.59 -7.63
C THR A 189 4.96 -20.38 -6.38
N GLN A 190 5.60 -20.32 -5.22
CA GLN A 190 4.95 -20.04 -3.94
C GLN A 190 4.30 -18.65 -3.93
N GLY A 191 5.02 -17.61 -4.39
CA GLY A 191 4.46 -16.25 -4.47
C GLY A 191 3.24 -16.17 -5.40
N LEU A 192 3.30 -16.88 -6.53
CA LEU A 192 2.22 -16.94 -7.51
C LEU A 192 1.01 -17.70 -6.97
N THR A 193 1.18 -18.86 -6.33
CA THR A 193 0.06 -19.56 -5.66
C THR A 193 -0.53 -18.71 -4.55
N LEU A 194 0.30 -18.01 -3.75
CA LEU A 194 -0.18 -17.14 -2.69
C LEU A 194 -1.14 -16.08 -3.24
N LEU A 195 -0.69 -15.33 -4.25
CA LEU A 195 -1.50 -14.27 -4.86
C LEU A 195 -2.74 -14.84 -5.57
N LYS A 196 -2.63 -15.98 -6.25
CA LYS A 196 -3.79 -16.67 -6.84
C LYS A 196 -4.84 -17.03 -5.78
N SER A 197 -4.41 -17.54 -4.64
CA SER A 197 -5.30 -17.92 -3.53
C SER A 197 -6.05 -16.70 -2.95
N PHE A 198 -5.43 -15.52 -3.02
CA PHE A 198 -6.10 -14.27 -2.65
C PHE A 198 -7.15 -13.81 -3.67
N GLY A 199 -7.17 -14.37 -4.88
CA GLY A 199 -8.05 -13.97 -5.97
C GLY A 199 -7.40 -12.95 -6.92
N PHE A 200 -6.07 -12.91 -6.97
CA PHE A 200 -5.34 -11.99 -7.83
C PHE A 200 -5.51 -12.40 -9.32
N PRO A 201 -6.00 -11.49 -10.18
CA PRO A 201 -6.35 -11.83 -11.57
C PRO A 201 -5.10 -11.88 -12.45
N PHE A 202 -4.44 -13.04 -12.48
CA PHE A 202 -3.38 -13.32 -13.43
C PHE A 202 -3.97 -13.60 -14.82
N LYS A 203 -3.23 -13.20 -15.85
CA LYS A 203 -3.53 -13.60 -17.22
C LYS A 203 -3.43 -15.12 -17.33
N ALA A 204 -4.50 -15.78 -17.76
CA ALA A 204 -4.45 -17.17 -18.20
C ALA A 204 -3.57 -17.22 -19.46
N ASN A 205 -2.49 -17.99 -19.40
CA ASN A 205 -1.68 -18.29 -20.58
C ASN A 205 -2.40 -19.30 -21.46
#